data_AF-A0A6H9HU41-F1
#
_entry.id   AF-A0A6H9HU41-F1
#
_cell.length_a   1.000
_cell.length_b   1.000
_cell.length_c   1.000
_cell.angle_alpha   90.00
_cell.angle_beta   90.00
_cell.angle_gamma   90.00
#
_symmetry.space_group_name_H-M   'P 1'
#
loop_
_entity.id
_entity.type
_entity.pdbx_description
1 polymer ?
#
loop_
_entity_poly.entity_id
_entity_poly.type
_entity_poly.pdbx_seq_one_letter_code
_entity_poly.pdbx_strand_id
1 'polypeptide(L)'
;MNTFTHRLGSLACGLLLGLIALPATADDTEIFIASQDPSITGAKPNILFIIDNSGSMDSTVTTQEAWNPSTTFSGCYNANRLYFSTNSSRPGCGSSNYIEKTANYCDASKNALASVGSYSDRMLAWRSSNRSWVALSG
;
A
#
# COMPACT_ATOMS: atom_id res chain seq x y z
N MET A 1 54.43 26.73 -8.82
CA MET A 1 53.75 25.74 -7.93
C MET A 1 52.25 26.01 -7.70
N ASN A 2 51.58 26.91 -8.43
CA ASN A 2 50.17 27.28 -8.13
C ASN A 2 49.10 26.60 -9.02
N THR A 3 49.43 26.16 -10.23
CA THR A 3 48.41 25.64 -11.16
C THR A 3 47.91 24.24 -10.79
N PHE A 4 48.75 23.42 -10.14
CA PHE A 4 48.40 22.07 -9.73
C PHE A 4 47.47 22.05 -8.50
N THR A 5 47.69 22.97 -7.56
CA THR A 5 46.84 23.14 -6.36
C THR A 5 45.47 23.72 -6.70
N HIS A 6 45.38 24.64 -7.67
CA HIS A 6 44.08 25.14 -8.15
C HIS A 6 43.27 24.03 -8.85
N ARG A 7 43.91 23.17 -9.65
CA ARG A 7 43.23 22.04 -10.30
C ARG A 7 42.69 21.03 -9.30
N LEU A 8 43.45 20.70 -8.27
CA LEU A 8 43.01 19.85 -7.16
C LEU A 8 41.84 20.48 -6.39
N GLY A 9 41.90 21.79 -6.14
CA GLY A 9 40.82 22.53 -5.50
C GLY A 9 39.52 22.52 -6.32
N SER A 10 39.61 22.73 -7.64
CA SER A 10 38.45 22.66 -8.53
C SER A 10 37.82 21.27 -8.57
N LEU A 11 38.65 20.22 -8.56
CA LEU A 11 38.20 18.83 -8.53
C LEU A 11 37.49 18.48 -7.22
N ALA A 12 38.04 18.93 -6.09
CA ALA A 12 37.44 18.75 -4.78
C ALA A 12 36.10 19.49 -4.66
N CYS A 13 36.02 20.73 -5.14
CA CYS A 13 34.76 21.49 -5.18
C CYS A 13 33.70 20.81 -6.06
N GLY A 14 34.08 20.31 -7.24
CA GLY A 14 33.16 19.59 -8.12
C GLY A 14 32.63 18.30 -7.49
N LEU A 15 33.50 17.55 -6.80
CA LEU A 15 33.11 16.34 -6.08
C LEU A 15 32.16 16.64 -4.91
N LEU A 16 32.43 17.70 -4.14
CA LEU A 16 31.57 18.17 -3.06
C LEU A 16 30.20 18.58 -3.57
N LEU A 17 30.12 19.30 -4.70
CA LEU A 17 28.85 19.68 -5.33
C LEU A 17 28.06 18.48 -5.86
N GLY A 18 28.74 17.43 -6.32
CA GLY A 18 28.08 16.19 -6.74
C GLY A 18 27.48 15.38 -5.58
N LEU A 19 28.07 15.46 -4.38
CA LEU A 19 27.62 14.71 -3.20
C LEU A 19 26.37 15.31 -2.53
N ILE A 20 26.04 16.58 -2.82
CA ILE A 20 24.83 17.27 -2.33
C ILE A 20 23.63 17.10 -3.26
N ALA A 21 23.81 16.49 -4.43
CA ALA A 21 22.71 16.16 -5.32
C ALA A 21 21.92 14.97 -4.75
N LEU A 22 20.87 15.28 -3.98
CA LEU A 22 19.92 14.26 -3.54
C LEU A 22 19.16 13.69 -4.75
N PRO A 23 18.87 12.38 -4.77
CA PRO A 23 18.08 11.79 -5.83
C PRO A 23 16.68 12.42 -5.85
N ALA A 24 16.32 13.03 -6.97
CA ALA A 24 14.94 13.40 -7.23
C ALA A 24 14.15 12.09 -7.47
N THR A 25 13.34 11.70 -6.49
CA THR A 25 12.36 10.63 -6.66
C THR A 25 11.19 11.21 -7.45
N ALA A 26 11.04 10.79 -8.70
CA ALA A 26 9.83 11.09 -9.46
C ALA A 26 8.69 10.20 -8.94
N ASP A 27 7.54 10.81 -8.69
CA ASP A 27 6.29 10.10 -8.44
C ASP A 27 5.48 10.19 -9.74
N ASP A 28 5.31 9.05 -10.41
CA ASP A 28 4.65 8.98 -11.71
C ASP A 28 3.16 9.31 -11.55
N THR A 29 2.72 10.43 -12.11
CA THR A 29 1.29 10.80 -12.12
C THR A 29 0.59 10.20 -13.34
N GLU A 30 -0.26 9.20 -13.13
CA GLU A 30 -1.06 8.56 -14.18
C GLU A 30 -2.47 9.17 -14.29
N ILE A 31 -2.98 9.34 -15.51
CA ILE A 31 -4.34 9.85 -15.77
C ILE A 31 -5.29 8.71 -16.17
N PHE A 32 -6.32 8.46 -15.37
CA PHE A 32 -7.35 7.46 -15.67
C PHE A 32 -8.51 8.07 -16.46
N ILE A 33 -8.61 7.74 -17.75
CA ILE A 33 -9.75 8.15 -18.59
C ILE A 33 -10.87 7.12 -18.47
N ALA A 34 -11.71 7.27 -17.44
CA ALA A 34 -12.85 6.39 -17.17
C ALA A 34 -14.07 6.73 -18.03
N SER A 35 -13.94 6.77 -19.36
CA SER A 35 -15.04 6.80 -20.35
C SER A 35 -14.44 6.89 -21.75
N GLN A 36 -14.20 5.76 -22.42
CA GLN A 36 -14.17 5.78 -23.88
C GLN A 36 -15.63 5.86 -24.34
N ASP A 37 -16.19 7.07 -24.35
CA ASP A 37 -17.39 7.31 -25.15
C ASP A 37 -17.00 7.01 -26.61
N PRO A 38 -17.60 5.99 -27.25
CA PRO A 38 -17.26 5.60 -28.62
C PRO A 38 -17.59 6.70 -29.65
N SER A 39 -18.29 7.76 -29.27
CA SER A 39 -18.46 8.97 -30.11
C SER A 39 -17.22 9.89 -30.13
N ILE A 40 -16.23 9.60 -29.28
CA ILE A 40 -14.98 10.38 -29.11
C ILE A 40 -13.76 9.55 -29.55
N THR A 41 -13.92 8.67 -30.54
CA THR A 41 -12.78 8.12 -31.28
C THR A 41 -12.13 9.23 -32.10
N GLY A 42 -11.13 9.91 -31.53
CA GLY A 42 -10.31 10.91 -32.23
C GLY A 42 -10.03 12.22 -31.49
N ALA A 43 -10.61 12.45 -30.29
CA ALA A 43 -10.26 13.64 -29.52
C ALA A 43 -8.82 13.54 -28.99
N LYS A 44 -8.00 14.53 -29.32
CA LYS A 44 -6.68 14.75 -28.72
C LYS A 44 -6.87 15.72 -27.56
N PRO A 45 -6.90 15.27 -26.30
CA PRO A 45 -7.05 16.17 -25.16
C PRO A 45 -5.82 17.08 -25.04
N ASN A 46 -6.04 18.38 -24.87
CA ASN A 46 -4.99 19.32 -24.48
C ASN A 46 -4.95 19.36 -22.95
N ILE A 47 -3.93 18.76 -22.36
CA ILE A 47 -3.77 18.63 -20.91
C ILE A 47 -2.74 19.68 -20.45
N LEU A 48 -3.09 20.48 -19.45
CA LEU A 48 -2.20 21.43 -18.79
C LEU A 48 -2.08 21.07 -17.31
N PHE A 49 -0.86 20.79 -16.86
CA PHE A 49 -0.55 20.64 -15.45
C PHE A 49 -0.07 21.98 -14.89
N ILE A 50 -0.69 22.43 -13.80
CA ILE A 50 -0.24 23.58 -13.02
C ILE A 50 0.14 23.05 -11.65
N ILE A 51 1.43 23.17 -11.32
CA ILE A 51 1.99 22.71 -10.04
C ILE A 51 2.26 23.97 -9.21
N ASP A 52 1.49 24.15 -8.13
CA ASP A 52 1.71 25.23 -7.17
C ASP A 52 2.86 24.84 -6.22
N ASN A 53 3.76 25.78 -5.95
CA ASN A 53 4.84 25.67 -4.97
C ASN A 53 4.65 26.61 -3.77
N SER A 54 3.44 27.12 -3.57
CA SER A 54 3.10 27.95 -2.42
C SER A 54 3.28 27.19 -1.10
N GLY A 55 3.46 27.93 0.00
CA GLY A 55 3.74 27.35 1.32
C GLY A 55 2.64 26.44 1.88
N SER A 56 1.45 26.39 1.26
CA SER A 56 0.39 25.42 1.63
C SER A 56 0.76 23.98 1.27
N MET A 57 1.72 23.78 0.36
CA MET A 57 2.25 22.48 -0.03
C MET A 57 3.36 21.96 0.88
N ASP A 58 3.78 22.73 1.91
CA ASP A 58 4.85 22.35 2.86
C ASP A 58 4.38 21.36 3.95
N SER A 59 3.14 20.86 3.85
CA SER A 59 2.62 19.89 4.81
C SER A 59 3.16 18.49 4.53
N THR A 60 3.71 17.84 5.56
CA THR A 60 3.99 16.40 5.49
C THR A 60 2.67 15.65 5.53
N VAL A 61 2.28 15.06 4.40
CA VAL A 61 1.11 14.16 4.34
C VAL A 61 1.54 12.81 4.91
N THR A 62 1.17 12.53 6.15
CA THR A 62 1.30 11.19 6.72
C THR A 62 0.26 10.28 6.06
N THR A 63 0.72 9.39 5.19
CA THR A 63 -0.10 8.32 4.63
C THR A 63 -0.34 7.23 5.69
N GLN A 64 -1.22 6.28 5.41
CA GLN A 64 -1.37 5.12 6.30
C GLN A 64 -0.02 4.40 6.43
N GLU A 65 0.38 4.13 7.67
CA GLU A 65 1.54 3.30 7.97
C GLU A 65 1.45 1.98 7.20
N ALA A 66 2.58 1.56 6.63
CA ALA A 66 2.67 0.32 5.91
C ALA A 66 2.25 -0.84 6.82
N TRP A 67 1.47 -1.78 6.29
CA TRP A 67 1.08 -2.96 7.05
C TRP A 67 2.33 -3.71 7.55
N ASN A 68 2.41 -3.92 8.87
CA ASN A 68 3.45 -4.71 9.49
C ASN A 68 2.82 -5.95 10.14
N PRO A 69 3.07 -7.16 9.61
CA PRO A 69 2.50 -8.41 10.15
C PRO A 69 3.06 -8.78 11.54
N SER A 70 4.15 -8.14 11.97
CA SER A 70 4.73 -8.30 13.31
C SER A 70 4.14 -7.35 14.35
N THR A 71 3.27 -6.42 13.93
CA THR A 71 2.57 -5.52 14.86
C THR A 71 1.72 -6.35 15.81
N THR A 72 2.04 -6.25 17.09
CA THR A 72 1.22 -6.85 18.15
C THR A 72 0.09 -5.88 18.47
N PHE A 73 -1.11 -6.20 18.00
CA PHE A 73 -2.31 -5.43 18.35
C PHE A 73 -2.66 -5.68 19.81
N SER A 74 -2.36 -4.72 20.68
CA SER A 74 -2.80 -4.73 22.08
C SER A 74 -4.32 -4.53 22.17
N GLY A 75 -4.99 -5.29 23.04
CA GLY A 75 -6.42 -5.16 23.28
C GLY A 75 -7.14 -6.50 23.32
N CYS A 76 -8.40 -6.52 22.91
CA CYS A 76 -9.27 -7.69 22.93
C CYS A 76 -9.17 -8.58 21.67
N TYR A 77 -8.33 -8.21 20.70
CA TYR A 77 -8.05 -9.03 19.54
C TYR A 77 -6.94 -10.02 19.86
N ASN A 78 -7.09 -11.27 19.43
CA ASN A 78 -6.08 -12.30 19.60
C ASN A 78 -5.21 -12.39 18.33
N ALA A 79 -3.90 -12.29 18.48
CA ALA A 79 -2.94 -12.33 17.37
C ALA A 79 -2.92 -13.67 16.60
N ASN A 80 -3.41 -14.76 17.20
CA ASN A 80 -3.49 -16.09 16.57
C ASN A 80 -4.77 -16.29 15.75
N ARG A 81 -5.67 -15.30 15.71
CA ARG A 81 -6.97 -15.39 15.03
C ARG A 81 -7.03 -14.50 13.79
N LEU A 82 -7.78 -14.96 12.80
CA LEU A 82 -8.22 -14.17 11.65
C LEU A 82 -9.70 -13.87 11.85
N TYR A 83 -10.04 -12.59 11.95
CA TYR A 83 -11.42 -12.14 12.13
C TYR A 83 -12.05 -11.91 10.75
N PHE A 84 -13.32 -12.29 10.59
CA PHE A 84 -14.02 -12.19 9.31
C PHE A 84 -15.41 -11.57 9.45
N SER A 85 -15.90 -11.01 8.35
CA SER A 85 -17.22 -10.39 8.23
C SER A 85 -17.83 -10.72 6.87
N THR A 86 -19.15 -10.84 6.80
CA THR A 86 -19.89 -11.05 5.54
C THR A 86 -20.53 -9.78 4.98
N ASN A 87 -20.41 -8.66 5.70
CA ASN A 87 -21.06 -7.37 5.39
C ASN A 87 -20.05 -6.22 5.19
N SER A 88 -18.79 -6.54 4.86
CA SER A 88 -17.68 -5.60 4.68
C SER A 88 -17.33 -4.72 5.90
N SER A 89 -17.98 -4.93 7.04
CA SER A 89 -17.69 -4.21 8.28
C SER A 89 -16.57 -4.89 9.04
N ARG A 90 -15.56 -4.12 9.46
CA ARG A 90 -14.48 -4.64 10.32
C ARG A 90 -15.09 -5.30 11.56
N PRO A 91 -14.79 -6.59 11.85
CA PRO A 91 -15.29 -7.25 13.05
C PRO A 91 -14.86 -6.50 14.31
N GLY A 92 -15.82 -6.26 15.19
CA GLY A 92 -15.59 -5.56 16.44
C GLY A 92 -14.78 -6.38 17.45
N CYS A 93 -14.36 -5.67 18.50
CA CYS A 93 -13.75 -6.25 19.69
C CYS A 93 -14.61 -7.38 20.28
N GLY A 94 -14.02 -8.54 20.54
CA GLY A 94 -14.76 -9.69 21.09
C GLY A 94 -15.67 -10.43 20.10
N SER A 95 -15.54 -10.15 18.79
CA SER A 95 -16.29 -10.89 17.77
C SER A 95 -16.07 -12.40 17.86
N SER A 96 -17.15 -13.16 17.79
CA SER A 96 -17.14 -14.62 17.65
C SER A 96 -16.80 -15.09 16.23
N ASN A 97 -16.73 -14.16 15.26
CA ASN A 97 -16.49 -14.47 13.86
C ASN A 97 -14.99 -14.47 13.58
N TYR A 98 -14.35 -15.56 13.99
CA TYR A 98 -12.94 -15.78 13.75
C TYR A 98 -12.65 -17.22 13.32
N ILE A 99 -11.50 -17.39 12.68
CA ILE A 99 -10.84 -18.68 12.49
C ILE A 99 -9.44 -18.60 13.11
N GLU A 100 -8.95 -19.70 13.66
CA GLU A 100 -7.54 -19.77 14.06
C GLU A 100 -6.65 -19.69 12.81
N LYS A 101 -5.53 -18.97 12.88
CA LYS A 101 -4.59 -18.84 11.75
C LYS A 101 -4.13 -20.21 11.23
N THR A 102 -3.97 -21.18 12.14
CA THR A 102 -3.60 -22.57 11.81
C THR A 102 -4.70 -23.33 11.05
N ALA A 103 -5.95 -22.88 11.12
CA ALA A 103 -7.08 -23.44 10.38
C ALA A 103 -7.27 -22.76 9.00
N ASN A 104 -6.48 -21.74 8.67
CA ASN A 104 -6.57 -21.08 7.37
C ASN A 104 -5.81 -21.87 6.29
N TYR A 105 -6.55 -22.64 5.51
CA TYR A 105 -6.02 -23.37 4.34
C TYR A 105 -6.20 -22.61 3.02
N CYS A 106 -6.79 -21.41 3.04
CA CYS A 106 -7.01 -20.63 1.83
C CYS A 106 -5.69 -20.01 1.34
N ASP A 107 -5.07 -20.62 0.34
CA ASP A 107 -3.79 -20.19 -0.20
C ASP A 107 -3.84 -18.77 -0.80
N ALA A 108 -4.94 -18.45 -1.50
CA ALA A 108 -5.19 -17.12 -2.07
C ALA A 108 -5.18 -15.99 -1.03
N SER A 109 -5.56 -16.29 0.22
CA SER A 109 -5.59 -15.29 1.29
C SER A 109 -4.21 -14.97 1.87
N LYS A 110 -3.23 -15.88 1.77
CA LYS A 110 -1.98 -15.79 2.54
C LYS A 110 -1.16 -14.56 2.20
N ASN A 111 -0.96 -14.30 0.92
CA ASN A 111 -0.15 -13.16 0.47
C ASN A 111 -0.79 -11.84 0.88
N ALA A 112 -2.10 -11.67 0.64
CA ALA A 112 -2.81 -10.44 1.00
C ALA A 112 -2.85 -10.20 2.53
N LEU A 113 -3.04 -11.26 3.32
CA LEU A 113 -2.97 -11.16 4.78
C LEU A 113 -1.55 -10.82 5.28
N ALA A 114 -0.51 -11.27 4.58
CA ALA A 114 0.88 -10.97 4.93
C ALA A 114 1.30 -9.55 4.52
N SER A 115 0.85 -9.05 3.36
CA SER A 115 1.28 -7.77 2.78
C SER A 115 0.36 -6.59 3.09
N VAL A 116 -0.96 -6.81 3.22
CA VAL A 116 -1.97 -5.75 3.43
C VAL A 116 -2.71 -5.92 4.76
N GLY A 117 -2.73 -7.14 5.33
CA GLY A 117 -3.42 -7.43 6.59
C GLY A 117 -4.92 -7.67 6.46
N SER A 118 -5.44 -7.71 5.24
CA SER A 118 -6.84 -8.07 4.96
C SER A 118 -6.95 -8.81 3.63
N TYR A 119 -8.01 -9.59 3.48
CA TYR A 119 -8.34 -10.31 2.26
C TYR A 119 -9.87 -10.40 2.15
N SER A 120 -10.41 -10.21 0.95
CA SER A 120 -11.84 -10.24 0.68
C SER A 120 -12.11 -11.07 -0.57
N ASP A 121 -12.85 -12.15 -0.40
CA ASP A 121 -13.32 -13.03 -1.48
C ASP A 121 -14.41 -13.98 -0.92
N ARG A 122 -14.93 -14.86 -1.77
CA ARG A 122 -15.83 -15.93 -1.35
C ARG A 122 -15.06 -17.05 -0.67
N MET A 123 -15.19 -17.12 0.65
CA MET A 123 -14.54 -18.13 1.48
C MET A 123 -15.47 -19.31 1.77
N LEU A 124 -14.88 -20.52 1.87
CA LEU A 124 -15.56 -21.73 2.31
C LEU A 124 -14.99 -22.21 3.65
N ALA A 125 -15.84 -22.77 4.49
CA ALA A 125 -15.48 -23.39 5.75
C ALA A 125 -15.92 -24.86 5.75
N TRP A 126 -15.07 -25.73 6.27
CA TRP A 126 -15.41 -27.13 6.48
C TRP A 126 -16.29 -27.28 7.72
N ARG A 127 -17.48 -27.88 7.56
CA ARG A 127 -18.39 -28.21 8.67
C ARG A 127 -18.33 -29.70 8.95
N SER A 128 -17.79 -30.08 10.11
CA SER A 128 -17.70 -31.49 10.53
C SER A 128 -19.07 -32.16 10.66
N SER A 129 -20.09 -31.41 11.09
CA SER A 129 -21.47 -31.91 11.26
C SER A 129 -22.05 -32.48 9.96
N ASN A 130 -21.83 -31.78 8.85
CA ASN A 130 -22.38 -32.15 7.54
C ASN A 130 -21.32 -32.74 6.61
N ARG A 131 -20.07 -32.88 7.08
CA ARG A 131 -18.89 -33.35 6.31
C ARG A 131 -18.79 -32.66 4.95
N SER A 132 -18.99 -31.36 4.93
CA SER A 132 -19.08 -30.58 3.69
C SER A 132 -18.43 -29.22 3.82
N TRP A 133 -18.01 -28.69 2.67
CA TRP A 133 -17.61 -27.30 2.52
C TRP A 133 -18.86 -26.44 2.32
N VAL A 134 -19.01 -25.42 3.14
CA VAL A 134 -20.11 -24.43 3.03
C VAL A 134 -19.52 -23.03 2.98
N ALA A 135 -20.31 -22.05 2.52
CA ALA A 135 -19.89 -20.65 2.60
C ALA A 135 -19.53 -20.25 4.03
N LEU A 136 -18.43 -19.52 4.19
CA LEU A 136 -18.05 -18.96 5.48
C LEU A 136 -19.11 -17.95 5.91
N SER A 137 -19.77 -18.24 7.03
CA SER A 137 -20.81 -17.40 7.61
C SER A 137 -20.51 -17.16 9.08
N GLY A 138 -20.80 -15.94 9.54
CA GLY A 138 -20.79 -15.57 10.96
C GLY A 138 -22.03 -16.04 11.69
#